data_AF-A0A7J6UH39-F1
#
_entry.id   AF-A0A7J6UH39-F1
#
_cell.length_a   1.000
_cell.length_b   1.000
_cell.length_c   1.000
_cell.angle_alpha   90.00
_cell.angle_beta   90.00
_cell.angle_gamma   90.00
#
_symmetry.space_group_name_H-M   'P 1'
#
loop_
_entity.id
_entity.type
_entity.pdbx_description
1 polymer ?
#
loop_
_entity_poly.entity_id
_entity_poly.type
_entity_poly.pdbx_seq_one_letter_code
_entity_poly.pdbx_strand_id
1 'polypeptide(L)'
;SIAIGQLIRLPIQWKQEFWKETYGYSFLVAIKADGQDLNLLVDTGASDLFFISKEWLEESEGLGACEASVYGCYQCTTDLCDARVTDITFYDDSCASIVPLTGNLTIGEQEVPEVKFGL
;
A
#
# COMPACT_ATOMS: atom_id res chain seq x y z
N SER A 1 -15.77 30.31 -0.51
CA SER A 1 -16.05 29.21 -1.45
C SER A 1 -16.68 28.09 -0.65
N ILE A 2 -17.68 27.38 -1.19
CA ILE A 2 -18.16 26.13 -0.59
C ILE A 2 -17.25 25.03 -1.15
N ALA A 3 -16.45 24.39 -0.29
CA ALA A 3 -15.77 23.16 -0.67
C ALA A 3 -16.82 22.06 -0.69
N ILE A 4 -17.15 21.56 -1.88
CA ILE A 4 -17.98 20.37 -2.04
C ILE A 4 -17.03 19.19 -1.91
N GLY A 5 -17.06 18.53 -0.75
CA GLY A 5 -16.32 17.30 -0.53
C GLY A 5 -16.98 16.15 -1.29
N GLN A 6 -16.16 15.30 -1.91
CA GLN A 6 -16.61 14.07 -2.53
C GLN A 6 -16.68 12.97 -1.47
N LEU A 7 -17.81 12.23 -1.41
CA LEU A 7 -17.93 11.07 -0.53
C LEU A 7 -17.28 9.87 -1.21
N ILE A 8 -16.16 9.40 -0.65
CA ILE A 8 -15.54 8.11 -0.98
C ILE A 8 -16.01 7.09 0.06
N ARG A 9 -16.52 5.93 -0.39
CA ARG A 9 -16.85 4.80 0.48
C ARG A 9 -15.84 3.69 0.24
N LEU A 10 -15.15 3.27 1.31
CA LEU A 10 -14.19 2.17 1.26
C LEU A 10 -14.90 0.85 1.59
N PRO A 11 -14.99 -0.10 0.66
CA PRO A 11 -15.51 -1.43 0.97
C PRO A 11 -14.44 -2.24 1.71
N ILE A 12 -14.40 -2.09 3.04
CA ILE A 12 -13.46 -2.81 3.91
C ILE A 12 -13.85 -4.30 3.96
N GLN A 13 -12.87 -5.16 3.74
CA GLN A 13 -12.99 -6.61 3.82
C GLN A 13 -12.13 -7.14 4.97
N TRP A 14 -12.64 -8.11 5.71
CA TRP A 14 -11.85 -8.84 6.70
C TRP A 14 -11.20 -10.04 6.00
N LYS A 15 -9.87 -10.05 5.88
CA LYS A 15 -9.13 -11.13 5.21
C LYS A 15 -8.21 -11.83 6.20
N GLN A 16 -8.13 -13.15 6.05
CA GLN A 16 -7.12 -13.94 6.73
C GLN A 16 -5.78 -13.76 6.02
N GLU A 17 -4.72 -13.65 6.81
CA GLU A 17 -3.36 -13.53 6.32
C GLU A 17 -2.52 -14.69 6.81
N PHE A 18 -1.56 -15.08 5.97
CA PHE A 18 -0.55 -16.05 6.33
C PHE A 18 0.82 -15.47 6.02
N TRP A 19 1.53 -15.07 7.08
CA TRP A 19 2.89 -14.54 6.98
C TRP A 19 3.80 -15.39 7.85
N LYS A 20 4.76 -16.08 7.24
CA LYS A 20 5.80 -16.88 7.92
C LYS A 20 5.26 -17.67 9.12
N GLU A 21 4.30 -18.55 8.86
CA GLU A 21 3.70 -19.47 9.84
C GLU A 21 2.81 -18.82 10.91
N THR A 22 2.55 -17.53 10.81
CA THR A 22 1.61 -16.82 11.69
C THR A 22 0.29 -16.57 10.96
N TYR A 23 -0.81 -16.95 11.61
CA TYR A 23 -2.15 -16.60 11.16
C TYR A 23 -2.56 -15.25 11.74
N GLY A 24 -2.85 -14.31 10.85
CA GLY A 24 -3.39 -13.00 11.19
C GLY A 24 -4.74 -12.77 10.52
N TYR A 25 -5.42 -11.72 10.94
CA TYR A 25 -6.53 -11.17 10.20
C TYR A 25 -6.39 -9.65 10.11
N SER A 26 -6.70 -9.11 8.94
CA SER A 26 -6.59 -7.69 8.66
C SER A 26 -7.83 -7.15 7.98
N PHE A 27 -8.07 -5.86 8.19
CA PHE A 27 -9.04 -5.09 7.44
C PHE A 27 -8.38 -4.53 6.20
N LEU A 28 -8.78 -5.02 5.03
CA LEU A 28 -8.21 -4.64 3.75
C LEU A 28 -9.21 -3.90 2.88
N VAL A 29 -8.71 -2.94 2.09
CA VAL A 29 -9.49 -2.25 1.05
C VAL A 29 -8.84 -2.50 -0.29
N ALA A 30 -9.63 -3.01 -1.24
CA ALA A 30 -9.18 -3.13 -2.63
C ALA A 30 -9.12 -1.74 -3.27
N ILE A 31 -7.97 -1.41 -3.86
CA ILE A 31 -7.71 -0.16 -4.57
C ILE A 31 -6.94 -0.44 -5.86
N LYS A 32 -6.83 0.55 -6.74
CA LYS A 32 -5.80 0.57 -7.77
C LYS A 32 -4.83 1.72 -7.50
N ALA A 33 -3.54 1.48 -7.50
CA ALA A 33 -2.51 2.53 -7.51
C ALA A 33 -1.86 2.56 -8.89
N ASP A 34 -1.97 3.67 -9.61
CA ASP A 34 -1.51 3.83 -10.99
C ASP A 34 -2.00 2.71 -11.92
N GLY A 35 -3.25 2.26 -11.70
CA GLY A 35 -3.88 1.16 -12.43
C GLY A 35 -3.55 -0.25 -11.93
N GLN A 36 -2.64 -0.40 -10.97
CA GLN A 36 -2.24 -1.69 -10.39
C GLN A 36 -3.16 -2.08 -9.23
N ASP A 37 -3.75 -3.28 -9.30
CA ASP A 37 -4.66 -3.78 -8.27
C ASP A 37 -3.91 -4.16 -6.98
N LEU A 38 -4.29 -3.55 -5.85
CA LEU A 38 -3.67 -3.74 -4.54
C LEU A 38 -4.72 -3.86 -3.43
N ASN A 39 -4.31 -4.37 -2.28
CA ASN A 39 -5.11 -4.37 -1.06
C ASN A 39 -4.39 -3.57 0.03
N LEU A 40 -4.99 -2.47 0.47
CA LEU A 40 -4.45 -1.62 1.53
C LEU A 40 -4.88 -2.15 2.91
N LEU A 41 -3.93 -2.28 3.84
CA LEU A 41 -4.23 -2.42 5.27
C LEU A 41 -4.87 -1.14 5.81
N VAL A 42 -6.03 -1.28 6.46
CA VAL A 42 -6.66 -0.17 7.18
C VAL A 42 -6.09 -0.09 8.58
N ASP A 43 -5.11 0.79 8.76
CA ASP A 43 -4.59 1.17 10.07
C ASP A 43 -5.01 2.62 10.38
N THR A 44 -5.96 2.79 11.30
CA THR A 44 -6.42 4.12 11.74
C THR A 44 -5.45 4.80 12.72
N GLY A 45 -4.42 4.10 13.18
CA GLY A 45 -3.36 4.61 14.05
C GLY A 45 -2.14 5.15 13.29
N ALA A 46 -1.99 4.80 12.00
CA ALA A 46 -0.89 5.25 11.17
C ALA A 46 -1.22 6.56 10.41
N SER A 47 -0.21 7.41 10.24
CA SER A 47 -0.28 8.61 9.39
C SER A 47 0.15 8.38 7.94
N ASP A 48 0.77 7.23 7.68
CA ASP A 48 1.51 6.97 6.47
C ASP A 48 0.77 5.99 5.57
N LEU A 49 0.87 6.25 4.26
CA LEU A 49 0.32 5.42 3.20
C LEU A 49 1.50 4.87 2.41
N PHE A 50 1.62 3.54 2.33
CA PHE A 50 2.65 2.91 1.52
C PHE A 50 2.16 1.56 0.98
N PHE A 51 2.80 1.10 -0.09
CA PHE A 51 2.59 -0.21 -0.68
C PHE A 51 3.87 -1.02 -0.58
N ILE A 52 3.75 -2.34 -0.64
CA ILE A 52 4.93 -3.19 -0.68
C ILE A 52 5.56 -3.07 -2.08
N SER A 53 6.85 -2.73 -2.18
CA SER A 53 7.59 -2.88 -3.44
C SER A 53 7.65 -4.35 -3.84
N LYS A 54 7.27 -4.65 -5.08
CA LYS A 54 7.41 -5.99 -5.64
C LYS A 54 8.87 -6.44 -5.67
N GLU A 55 9.77 -5.57 -6.14
CA GLU A 55 11.19 -5.86 -6.24
C GLU A 55 11.78 -6.24 -4.89
N TRP A 56 11.50 -5.42 -3.87
CA TRP A 56 11.98 -5.68 -2.51
C TRP A 56 11.44 -6.98 -1.93
N LEU A 57 10.14 -7.25 -2.11
CA LEU A 57 9.54 -8.46 -1.55
C LEU A 57 10.04 -9.73 -2.24
N GLU A 58 10.17 -9.70 -3.56
CA GLU A 58 10.68 -10.83 -4.33
C GLU A 58 12.17 -11.08 -4.05
N GLU A 59 12.96 -10.03 -3.78
CA GLU A 59 14.37 -10.16 -3.37
C GLU A 59 14.51 -10.71 -1.95
N SER A 60 13.66 -10.28 -1.02
CA SER A 60 13.75 -10.65 0.39
C SER A 60 13.13 -12.01 0.73
N GLU A 61 12.03 -12.37 0.08
CA GLU A 61 11.23 -13.56 0.39
C GLU A 61 11.26 -14.62 -0.73
N GLY A 62 11.80 -14.27 -1.90
CA GLY A 62 11.94 -15.16 -3.06
C GLY A 62 10.86 -14.98 -4.12
N LEU A 63 11.10 -15.59 -5.28
CA LEU A 63 10.23 -15.44 -6.44
C LEU A 63 8.81 -15.96 -6.18
N GLY A 64 7.81 -15.14 -6.49
CA GLY A 64 6.38 -15.43 -6.29
C GLY A 64 5.83 -14.96 -4.93
N ALA A 65 6.67 -14.38 -4.05
CA ALA A 65 6.22 -13.85 -2.77
C ALA A 65 5.16 -12.74 -2.93
N CYS A 66 5.26 -11.94 -4.00
CA CYS A 66 4.31 -10.89 -4.27
C CYS A 66 2.92 -11.41 -4.64
N GLU A 67 2.87 -12.46 -5.47
CA GLU A 67 1.61 -13.09 -5.85
C GLU A 67 0.94 -13.80 -4.67
N ALA A 68 1.74 -14.31 -3.73
CA ALA A 68 1.25 -14.93 -2.51
C ALA A 68 0.78 -13.92 -1.44
N SER A 69 1.21 -12.65 -1.54
CA SER A 69 0.85 -11.60 -0.60
C SER A 69 -0.63 -11.23 -0.68
N VAL A 70 -1.30 -11.19 0.47
CA VAL A 70 -2.69 -10.71 0.59
C VAL A 70 -2.83 -9.22 0.30
N TYR A 71 -1.75 -8.45 0.48
CA TYR A 71 -1.69 -7.02 0.19
C TYR A 71 -1.49 -6.75 -1.31
N GLY A 72 -0.98 -7.74 -2.06
CA GLY A 72 -0.35 -7.50 -3.36
C GLY A 72 0.92 -6.66 -3.20
N CYS A 73 1.50 -6.24 -4.33
CA CYS A 73 2.64 -5.34 -4.32
C CYS A 73 2.63 -4.44 -5.54
N TYR A 74 3.20 -3.27 -5.36
CA TYR A 74 3.34 -2.28 -6.40
C TYR A 74 4.59 -2.63 -7.22
N GLN A 75 4.40 -2.86 -8.52
CA GLN A 75 5.48 -2.99 -9.48
C GLN A 75 5.90 -1.58 -9.90
N CYS A 76 7.15 -1.22 -9.64
CA CYS A 76 7.62 0.05 -10.17
C CYS A 76 7.80 -0.03 -11.69
N THR A 77 7.34 1.00 -12.40
CA THR A 77 7.43 1.09 -13.87
C THR A 77 8.24 2.30 -14.34
N THR A 78 8.74 3.11 -13.41
CA THR A 78 9.49 4.34 -13.72
C THR A 78 10.77 4.41 -12.89
N ASP A 79 11.74 5.19 -13.35
CA ASP A 79 12.99 5.46 -12.60
C ASP A 79 12.75 6.21 -11.27
N LEU A 80 11.49 6.57 -10.95
CA LEU A 80 11.13 7.29 -9.72
C LEU A 80 11.27 6.44 -8.45
N CYS A 81 11.37 5.12 -8.58
CA CYS A 81 11.55 4.22 -7.43
C CYS A 81 12.99 4.11 -6.94
N ASP A 82 13.94 4.73 -7.65
CA ASP A 82 15.33 4.91 -7.19
C ASP A 82 15.50 6.19 -6.34
N ALA A 83 14.40 6.81 -5.92
CA ALA A 83 14.43 8.03 -5.11
C ALA A 83 14.96 7.77 -3.69
N ARG A 84 15.27 8.88 -2.99
CA ARG A 84 15.83 8.85 -1.64
C ARG A 84 14.86 8.17 -0.66
N VAL A 85 15.36 7.13 0.01
CA VAL A 85 14.68 6.43 1.10
C VAL A 85 14.46 7.33 2.31
N THR A 86 13.27 7.21 2.92
CA THR A 86 12.86 7.84 4.18
C THR A 86 12.48 6.76 5.17
N ASP A 87 12.99 6.80 6.40
CA ASP A 87 12.62 5.85 7.44
C ASP A 87 11.36 6.33 8.20
N ILE A 88 10.39 5.43 8.38
CA ILE A 88 9.19 5.60 9.21
C ILE A 88 9.33 4.66 10.41
N THR A 89 8.99 5.17 11.60
CA THR A 89 8.89 4.37 12.83
C THR A 89 7.42 4.30 13.26
N PHE A 90 6.92 3.09 13.46
CA PHE A 90 5.57 2.83 13.93
C PHE A 90 5.49 2.82 15.46
N TYR A 91 4.27 2.80 16.01
CA TYR A 91 4.02 2.85 17.44
C TYR A 91 4.67 1.70 18.23
N ASP A 92 4.89 0.55 17.60
CA ASP A 92 5.52 -0.64 18.20
C ASP A 92 7.06 -0.67 18.03
N ASP A 93 7.67 0.47 17.70
CA ASP A 93 9.10 0.64 17.40
C ASP A 93 9.58 -0.10 16.14
N SER A 94 8.70 -0.75 15.39
CA SER A 94 9.04 -1.27 14.07
C SER A 94 9.34 -0.13 13.10
N CYS A 95 10.22 -0.37 12.14
CA CYS A 95 10.63 0.62 11.17
C CYS A 95 10.44 0.11 9.74
N ALA A 96 10.04 1.00 8.83
CA ALA A 96 10.03 0.77 7.39
C ALA A 96 10.85 1.85 6.69
N SER A 97 11.68 1.42 5.76
CA SER A 97 12.41 2.31 4.85
C SER A 97 11.57 2.45 3.57
N ILE A 98 11.05 3.65 3.30
CA ILE A 98 10.15 3.90 2.17
C ILE A 98 10.74 4.82 1.11
N VAL A 99 10.43 4.56 -0.15
CA VAL A 99 10.68 5.49 -1.26
C VAL A 99 9.42 6.33 -1.50
N PRO A 100 9.46 7.66 -1.33
CA PRO A 100 8.28 8.50 -1.49
C PRO A 100 7.94 8.69 -2.98
N LEU A 101 6.69 8.38 -3.32
CA LEU A 101 6.11 8.52 -4.65
C LEU A 101 4.86 9.41 -4.63
N THR A 102 4.43 9.78 -5.83
CA THR A 102 3.15 10.44 -6.07
C THR A 102 2.50 9.80 -7.28
N GLY A 103 1.24 9.39 -7.13
CA GLY A 103 0.50 8.70 -8.19
C GLY A 103 -1.01 8.85 -8.01
N ASN A 104 -1.77 8.11 -8.81
CA ASN A 104 -3.22 8.16 -8.80
C ASN A 104 -3.78 6.92 -8.09
N LEU A 105 -4.72 7.14 -7.16
CA LEU A 105 -5.46 6.05 -6.54
C LEU A 105 -6.86 5.96 -7.12
N THR A 106 -7.28 4.76 -7.51
CA THR A 106 -8.68 4.46 -7.75
C THR A 106 -9.24 3.67 -6.57
N ILE A 107 -10.32 4.18 -5.98
CA ILE A 107 -11.00 3.59 -4.85
C ILE A 107 -12.47 3.42 -5.23
N GLY A 108 -12.88 2.17 -5.45
CA GLY A 108 -14.18 1.89 -6.08
C GLY A 108 -14.23 2.49 -7.48
N GLU A 109 -15.15 3.43 -7.71
CA GLU A 109 -15.31 4.14 -8.99
C GLU A 109 -14.67 5.54 -8.99
N GLN A 110 -13.97 5.92 -7.92
CA GLN A 110 -13.42 7.26 -7.77
C GLN A 110 -11.92 7.26 -7.94
N GLU A 111 -11.44 8.13 -8.82
CA GLU A 111 -10.03 8.43 -8.98
C GLU A 111 -9.64 9.63 -8.11
N VAL A 112 -8.57 9.48 -7.36
CA VAL A 112 -7.93 10.50 -6.53
C VAL A 112 -6.53 10.72 -7.09
N PRO A 113 -6.29 11.82 -7.83
CA PRO A 113 -5.00 12.09 -8.42
C PRO A 113 -4.01 12.67 -7.39
N GLU A 114 -2.72 12.60 -7.71
CA GLU A 114 -1.63 13.24 -6.96
C GLU A 114 -1.54 12.82 -5.47
N VAL A 115 -1.88 11.56 -5.18
CA VAL A 115 -1.75 10.97 -3.84
C VAL A 115 -0.28 10.66 -3.56
N LYS A 116 0.21 11.08 -2.40
CA LYS A 116 1.54 10.73 -1.90
C LYS A 116 1.50 9.39 -1.18
N PHE A 117 2.43 8.49 -1.50
CA PHE A 117 2.58 7.20 -0.84
C PHE A 117 4.04 6.72 -0.87
N GLY A 118 4.40 5.77 -0.01
CA GLY A 118 5.71 5.11 0.00
C GLY A 118 5.71 3.76 -0.73
N LEU A 119 6.90 3.29 -1.13
CA LEU A 119 7.20 1.91 -1.52
C LEU A 119 8.30 1.29 -0.66
#